data_AF-A0A3D4PDS6-F1
#
_entry.id   AF-A0A3D4PDS6-F1
#
_cell.length_a   1.000
_cell.length_b   1.000
_cell.length_c   1.000
_cell.angle_alpha   90.00
_cell.angle_beta   90.00
_cell.angle_gamma   90.00
#
_symmetry.space_group_name_H-M   'P 1'
#
loop_
_entity.id
_entity.type
_entity.pdbx_description
1 polymer ?
#
loop_
_entity_poly.entity_id
_entity_poly.type
_entity_poly.pdbx_seq_one_letter_code
_entity_poly.pdbx_strand_id
1 'polypeptide(L)'
;MIIKELWIVNTKIAIESNIPMPTDRKNDREWLPELPLAGMKSGQSFFLEVQDEEQIKRKLAAVRSAVRRFAKTDDVSSMFRIFRWQDEDSGKQGVRVFCINDNGTDE
;
A
#
# COMPACT_ATOMS: atom_id res chain seq x y z
N MET A 1 52.35 13.55 9.50
CA MET A 1 51.82 12.26 9.01
C MET A 1 50.48 12.04 9.70
N ILE A 2 49.39 12.03 8.92
CA ILE A 2 48.01 12.16 9.42
C ILE A 2 47.52 10.80 9.88
N ILE A 3 47.15 10.67 11.16
CA ILE A 3 46.41 9.51 11.66
C ILE A 3 44.92 9.83 11.43
N LYS A 4 44.30 9.13 10.48
CA LYS A 4 42.85 9.11 10.30
C LYS A 4 42.28 8.02 11.21
N GLU A 5 41.65 8.40 12.32
CA GLU A 5 40.77 7.50 13.06
C GLU A 5 39.32 7.79 12.64
N LEU A 6 38.76 6.82 11.93
CA LEU A 6 37.36 6.78 11.51
C LEU A 6 36.54 6.25 12.69
N TRP A 7 35.86 7.13 13.43
CA TRP A 7 34.98 6.71 14.51
C TRP A 7 33.68 6.14 13.92
N ILE A 8 33.59 4.82 13.84
CA ILE A 8 32.32 4.13 13.63
C ILE A 8 31.57 4.18 14.96
N VAL A 9 30.58 5.06 15.06
CA VAL A 9 29.70 5.15 16.23
C VAL A 9 28.89 3.87 16.29
N ASN A 10 29.24 3.01 17.25
CA ASN A 10 28.56 1.75 17.53
C ASN A 10 27.18 2.03 18.15
N THR A 11 26.20 2.38 17.34
CA THR A 11 24.82 2.61 17.79
C THR A 11 24.16 1.27 18.14
N LYS A 12 24.29 0.84 19.40
CA LYS A 12 23.48 -0.24 19.95
C LYS A 12 22.04 0.26 20.09
N ILE A 13 21.11 -0.36 19.38
CA ILE A 13 19.67 -0.10 19.52
C ILE A 13 19.24 -0.64 20.89
N ALA A 14 18.76 0.23 21.78
CA ALA A 14 18.22 -0.15 23.09
C ALA A 14 16.70 -0.35 22.99
N ILE A 15 16.19 -1.40 23.62
CA ILE A 15 14.74 -1.62 23.76
C ILE A 15 14.32 -1.00 25.10
N GLU A 16 13.44 -0.01 25.04
CA GLU A 16 12.90 0.68 26.21
C GLU A 16 11.55 0.08 26.64
N SER A 17 11.36 -0.06 27.95
CA SER A 17 10.10 -0.54 28.56
C SER A 17 9.34 0.61 29.21
N ASN A 18 8.01 0.52 29.30
CA ASN A 18 7.11 1.52 29.91
C ASN A 18 7.01 2.89 29.21
N ILE A 19 7.28 2.95 27.90
CA ILE A 19 6.96 4.16 27.13
C ILE A 19 5.43 4.29 27.05
N PRO A 20 4.83 5.40 27.53
CA PRO A 20 3.40 5.63 27.41
C PRO A 20 3.03 5.68 25.93
N MET A 21 1.90 5.07 25.58
CA MET A 21 1.44 5.07 24.19
C MET A 21 1.26 6.52 23.73
N PRO A 22 1.93 6.97 22.64
CA PRO A 22 1.83 8.34 22.19
C PRO A 22 0.36 8.67 21.90
N THR A 23 -0.11 9.75 22.50
CA THR A 23 -1.53 10.13 22.51
C THR A 23 -2.05 10.51 21.13
N ASP A 24 -1.14 10.90 20.23
CA ASP A 24 -1.40 11.18 18.81
C ASP A 24 -1.57 9.92 17.95
N ARG A 25 -1.32 8.72 18.50
CA ARG A 25 -1.51 7.46 17.80
C ARG A 25 -2.98 7.03 17.80
N LYS A 26 -3.91 7.96 17.62
CA LYS A 26 -5.31 7.65 17.33
C LYS A 26 -5.41 7.16 15.90
N ASN A 27 -5.14 5.86 15.73
CA ASN A 27 -5.81 4.98 14.78
C ASN A 27 -6.21 5.63 13.44
N ASP A 28 -5.26 6.28 12.78
CA ASP A 28 -5.40 6.89 11.45
C ASP A 28 -5.41 5.79 10.37
N ARG A 29 -6.10 4.68 10.67
CA ARG A 29 -6.38 3.62 9.72
C ARG A 29 -7.39 4.21 8.75
N GLU A 30 -6.89 4.63 7.61
CA GLU A 30 -7.69 4.98 6.45
C GLU A 30 -8.76 3.91 6.25
N TRP A 31 -10.04 4.28 6.44
CA TRP A 31 -11.14 3.35 6.25
C TRP A 31 -11.27 3.05 4.76
N LEU A 32 -11.15 1.77 4.43
CA LEU A 32 -11.41 1.27 3.09
C LEU A 32 -12.83 0.68 3.04
N PRO A 33 -13.58 0.94 1.96
CA PRO A 33 -14.76 0.13 1.67
C PRO A 33 -14.34 -1.33 1.46
N GLU A 34 -15.30 -2.24 1.57
CA GLU A 34 -15.08 -3.65 1.23
C GLU A 34 -14.62 -3.75 -0.22
N LEU A 35 -13.43 -4.33 -0.43
CA LEU A 35 -12.83 -4.43 -1.75
C LEU A 35 -13.35 -5.71 -2.43
N PRO A 36 -13.84 -5.65 -3.67
CA PRO A 36 -14.43 -6.80 -4.37
C PRO A 36 -13.38 -7.81 -4.86
N LEU A 37 -12.26 -8.00 -4.14
CA LEU A 37 -11.10 -8.79 -4.58
C LEU A 37 -11.46 -10.26 -4.85
N ALA A 38 -12.29 -10.86 -4.02
CA ALA A 38 -12.71 -12.26 -4.16
C ALA A 38 -13.57 -12.52 -5.41
N GLY A 39 -14.28 -11.51 -5.91
CA GLY A 39 -15.15 -11.62 -7.08
C GLY A 39 -14.49 -11.22 -8.39
N MET A 40 -13.27 -10.67 -8.35
CA MET A 40 -12.59 -10.17 -9.55
C MET A 40 -11.99 -11.31 -10.38
N LYS A 41 -12.27 -11.27 -11.67
CA LYS A 41 -11.61 -12.10 -12.69
C LYS A 41 -10.50 -11.31 -13.37
N SER A 42 -9.53 -12.03 -13.92
CA SER A 42 -8.44 -11.42 -14.69
C SER A 42 -8.97 -10.58 -15.85
N GLY A 43 -8.35 -9.42 -16.07
CA GLY A 43 -8.80 -8.38 -17.00
C GLY A 43 -9.79 -7.39 -16.40
N GLN A 44 -10.31 -7.61 -15.19
CA GLN A 44 -11.20 -6.67 -14.53
C GLN A 44 -10.44 -5.63 -13.70
N SER A 45 -11.05 -4.46 -13.54
CA SER A 45 -10.55 -3.42 -12.64
C SER A 45 -11.69 -2.74 -11.89
N PHE A 46 -11.37 -2.19 -10.71
CA PHE A 46 -12.23 -1.23 -10.02
C PHE A 46 -11.46 0.04 -9.69
N PHE A 47 -12.19 1.12 -9.49
CA PHE A 47 -11.65 2.43 -9.18
C PHE A 47 -12.22 2.95 -7.87
N LEU A 48 -11.33 3.43 -7.01
CA LEU A 48 -11.66 4.14 -5.79
C LEU A 48 -11.35 5.61 -6.02
N GLU A 49 -12.40 6.41 -6.17
CA GLU A 49 -12.30 7.85 -6.31
C GLU A 49 -11.80 8.47 -4.99
N VAL A 50 -10.88 9.41 -5.10
CA VAL A 50 -10.29 10.14 -3.97
C VAL A 50 -10.24 11.62 -4.33
N GLN A 51 -10.67 12.49 -3.41
CA GLN A 51 -10.74 13.92 -3.69
C GLN A 51 -9.40 14.64 -3.42
N ASP A 52 -8.57 14.09 -2.54
CA ASP A 52 -7.35 14.70 -2.04
C ASP A 52 -6.10 13.86 -2.37
N GLU A 53 -5.04 14.51 -2.84
CA GLU A 53 -3.77 13.88 -3.18
C GLU A 53 -3.07 13.26 -1.95
N GLU A 54 -3.21 13.85 -0.77
CA GLU A 54 -2.68 13.25 0.47
C GLU A 54 -3.44 11.97 0.82
N GLN A 55 -4.76 11.97 0.59
CA GLN A 55 -5.58 10.77 0.73
C GLN A 55 -5.22 9.70 -0.30
N ILE A 56 -4.80 10.06 -1.52
CA ILE A 56 -4.36 9.05 -2.52
C ILE A 56 -3.20 8.22 -1.97
N LYS A 57 -2.20 8.84 -1.37
CA LYS A 57 -1.05 8.12 -0.79
C LYS A 57 -1.48 7.15 0.31
N ARG A 58 -2.36 7.61 1.21
CA ARG A 58 -2.94 6.79 2.30
C ARG A 58 -3.79 5.64 1.75
N LYS A 59 -4.69 5.93 0.82
CA LYS A 59 -5.56 4.94 0.16
C LYS A 59 -4.75 3.89 -0.57
N LEU A 60 -3.74 4.31 -1.33
CA LEU A 60 -2.84 3.42 -2.07
C LEU A 60 -2.12 2.44 -1.13
N ALA A 61 -1.60 2.94 -0.01
CA ALA A 61 -0.97 2.10 1.01
C ALA A 61 -1.96 1.13 1.67
N ALA A 62 -3.17 1.60 1.98
CA ALA A 62 -4.22 0.79 2.56
C ALA A 62 -4.65 -0.33 1.60
N VAL A 63 -4.89 -0.02 0.31
CA VAL A 63 -5.30 -1.00 -0.72
C VAL A 63 -4.21 -2.04 -0.94
N ARG A 64 -2.93 -1.63 -1.00
CA ARG A 64 -1.79 -2.55 -1.06
C ARG A 64 -1.76 -3.50 0.14
N SER A 65 -2.04 -2.99 1.34
CA SER A 65 -2.11 -3.82 2.54
C SER A 65 -3.27 -4.82 2.48
N ALA A 66 -4.45 -4.37 2.05
CA ALA A 66 -5.65 -5.21 1.91
C ALA A 66 -5.44 -6.33 0.88
N VAL A 67 -4.95 -6.00 -0.32
CA VAL A 67 -4.62 -6.96 -1.37
C VAL A 67 -3.57 -7.97 -0.89
N ARG A 68 -2.53 -7.52 -0.17
CA ARG A 68 -1.51 -8.43 0.37
C ARG A 68 -2.06 -9.37 1.44
N ARG A 69 -3.04 -8.93 2.23
CA ARG A 69 -3.72 -9.80 3.22
C ARG A 69 -4.61 -10.81 2.51
N PHE A 70 -5.37 -10.37 1.53
CA PHE A 70 -6.21 -11.22 0.70
C PHE A 70 -5.39 -12.34 0.03
N ALA A 71 -4.29 -11.98 -0.65
CA ALA A 71 -3.39 -12.96 -1.29
C ALA A 71 -2.65 -13.90 -0.32
N LYS A 72 -2.67 -13.63 0.98
CA LYS A 72 -2.14 -14.56 2.00
C LYS A 72 -3.19 -15.51 2.54
N THR A 73 -4.46 -15.09 2.54
CA THR A 73 -5.58 -15.84 3.10
C THR A 73 -6.16 -16.78 2.06
N ASP A 74 -6.32 -16.29 0.84
CA ASP A 74 -6.83 -17.08 -0.27
C ASP A 74 -5.65 -17.50 -1.16
N ASP A 75 -5.60 -18.78 -1.53
CA ASP A 75 -4.63 -19.35 -2.47
C ASP A 75 -4.98 -18.92 -3.90
N VAL A 76 -4.94 -17.60 -4.14
CA VAL A 76 -5.41 -17.00 -5.39
C VAL A 76 -4.24 -16.94 -6.37
N SER A 77 -4.39 -17.66 -7.48
CA SER A 77 -3.52 -17.53 -8.67
C SER A 77 -3.64 -16.15 -9.34
N SER A 78 -4.58 -15.31 -8.91
CA SER A 78 -4.77 -13.96 -9.44
C SER A 78 -3.79 -12.98 -8.83
N MET A 79 -3.06 -12.26 -9.69
CA MET A 79 -2.17 -11.19 -9.27
C MET A 79 -2.91 -9.84 -9.39
N PHE A 80 -2.71 -8.95 -8.42
CA PHE A 80 -3.35 -7.62 -8.44
C PHE A 80 -2.30 -6.52 -8.66
N ARG A 81 -2.57 -5.61 -9.61
CA ARG A 81 -1.78 -4.40 -9.83
C ARG A 81 -2.55 -3.18 -9.37
N ILE A 82 -1.88 -2.27 -8.66
CA ILE A 82 -2.51 -1.13 -8.01
C ILE A 82 -1.78 0.14 -8.46
N PHE A 83 -2.52 1.09 -9.05
CA PHE A 83 -1.98 2.32 -9.59
C PHE A 83 -2.73 3.54 -9.06
N ARG A 84 -2.03 4.67 -8.95
CA ARG A 84 -2.68 5.98 -8.96
C ARG A 84 -3.26 6.16 -10.35
N TRP A 85 -4.52 6.54 -10.43
CA TRP A 85 -5.20 6.82 -11.69
C TRP A 85 -5.77 8.22 -11.65
N GLN A 86 -5.61 8.93 -12.76
CA GLN A 86 -6.22 10.24 -12.99
C GLN A 86 -6.91 10.17 -14.34
N ASP A 87 -8.18 10.51 -14.36
CA ASP A 87 -9.02 10.56 -15.53
C ASP A 87 -9.00 12.00 -16.06
N GLU A 88 -8.42 12.19 -17.25
CA GLU A 88 -8.20 13.52 -17.83
C GLU A 88 -9.51 14.20 -18.26
N ASP A 89 -10.50 13.40 -18.69
CA ASP A 89 -11.79 13.91 -19.19
C ASP A 89 -12.76 14.30 -18.08
N SER A 90 -12.78 13.53 -16.98
CA SER A 90 -13.67 13.78 -15.84
C SER A 90 -13.02 14.53 -14.68
N GLY A 91 -11.70 14.74 -14.72
CA GLY A 91 -10.92 15.33 -13.65
C GLY A 91 -10.85 14.48 -12.37
N LYS A 92 -11.33 13.24 -12.43
CA LYS A 92 -11.36 12.32 -11.28
C LYS A 92 -9.97 11.76 -11.02
N GLN A 93 -9.57 11.72 -9.77
CA GLN A 93 -8.33 11.06 -9.36
C GLN A 93 -8.61 10.01 -8.27
N GLY A 94 -7.72 9.04 -8.16
CA GLY A 94 -7.93 7.96 -7.20
C GLY A 94 -6.97 6.79 -7.37
N VAL A 95 -7.40 5.63 -6.89
CA VAL A 95 -6.65 4.39 -6.95
C VAL A 95 -7.41 3.39 -7.80
N ARG A 96 -6.74 2.85 -8.82
CA ARG A 96 -7.28 1.77 -9.66
C ARG A 96 -6.57 0.46 -9.36
N VAL A 97 -7.35 -0.60 -9.21
CA VAL A 97 -6.85 -1.96 -8.96
C VAL A 97 -7.26 -2.85 -10.12
N PHE A 98 -6.28 -3.53 -10.71
CA PHE A 98 -6.46 -4.48 -11.81
C PHE A 98 -6.20 -5.89 -11.30
N CYS A 99 -7.05 -6.83 -11.69
CA CYS A 99 -6.80 -8.26 -11.55
C CYS A 99 -6.17 -8.77 -12.86
N ILE A 100 -5.01 -9.41 -12.77
CA ILE A 100 -4.25 -9.96 -13.89
C ILE A 100 -3.98 -11.44 -13.66
N ASN A 101 -3.85 -12.20 -14.75
CA ASN A 101 -3.38 -13.58 -14.70
C ASN A 101 -1.89 -13.61 -14.35
N ASP A 102 -1.46 -14.62 -13.60
CA ASP A 102 -0.04 -14.90 -13.29
C ASP A 102 0.78 -15.28 -14.56
N ASN A 103 0.09 -15.58 -15.66
CA ASN A 103 0.72 -15.70 -16.96
C ASN A 103 1.01 -14.29 -17.50
N GLY A 104 2.21 -13.80 -17.21
CA GLY A 104 2.79 -12.61 -17.84
C GLY A 104 2.96 -12.79 -19.35
N THR A 105 1.85 -12.83 -20.07
CA THR A 105 1.77 -12.89 -21.52
C THR A 105 0.65 -11.94 -21.91
N ASP A 106 0.99 -10.66 -22.00
CA ASP A 106 0.50 -9.87 -23.14
C ASP A 106 0.82 -10.70 -24.40
N GLU A 107 -0.15 -10.78 -25.30
CA GLU A 107 -0.21 -11.54 -26.55
C GLU A 107 1.13 -11.82 -27.26
#